data_AF-A0A1M6V3E1-F1
#
_entry.id   AF-A0A1M6V3E1-F1
#
_cell.length_a   1.000
_cell.length_b   1.000
_cell.length_c   1.000
_cell.angle_alpha   90.00
_cell.angle_beta   90.00
_cell.angle_gamma   90.00
#
_symmetry.space_group_name_H-M   'P 1'
#
loop_
_entity.id
_entity.type
_entity.pdbx_description
1 polymer ?
#
loop_
_entity_poly.entity_id
_entity_poly.type
_entity_poly.pdbx_seq_one_letter_code
_entity_poly.pdbx_strand_id
1 'polypeptide(L)'
;MKTTLTVVMASVLSNFAFAQIGINTADPIASLDVSAKMRDGSTAEGILPPRLTGEQIKAGDAKYSNMHAGTIVYVTAPVNGVTSKTTNVSSPGLYVFDGKIWQKMTQGDEKTMSVKIAGDIKNSVRTTDHNGWYLLNGRSVSTLSAEAQAFAKTLGFTDVLPDATDRVLKTRRGAEPLGSEGGQNSITLTRSNLPNVTFAGIVSGIAESGGAHTHAAGEGGFLLGGTSVGNNGSGEYTGTGSPSSWGGVGTLHTTATSGAHTHALAGIATVASGGEGNSLDNRSAYLVVNTFIYLGE
;
A
#
# COMPACT_ATOMS: atom_id res chain seq x y z
N MET A 1 2.40 -89.77 -29.51
CA MET A 1 1.36 -89.03 -28.76
C MET A 1 1.87 -88.46 -27.44
N LYS A 2 2.50 -89.25 -26.54
CA LYS A 2 3.01 -88.72 -25.26
C LYS A 2 4.04 -87.59 -25.42
N THR A 3 5.03 -87.76 -26.29
CA THR A 3 6.09 -86.76 -26.56
C THR A 3 5.57 -85.50 -27.25
N THR A 4 4.62 -85.64 -28.18
CA THR A 4 3.98 -84.51 -28.88
C THR A 4 3.13 -83.66 -27.94
N LEU A 5 2.42 -84.29 -26.98
CA LEU A 5 1.61 -83.59 -25.99
C LEU A 5 2.49 -82.80 -25.00
N THR A 6 3.64 -83.34 -24.57
CA THR A 6 4.56 -82.66 -23.66
C THR A 6 5.18 -81.40 -24.31
N VAL A 7 5.55 -81.48 -25.60
CA VAL A 7 6.14 -80.34 -26.33
C VAL A 7 5.11 -79.23 -26.56
N VAL A 8 3.87 -79.58 -26.93
CA VAL A 8 2.78 -78.60 -27.09
C VAL A 8 2.44 -77.95 -25.74
N MET A 9 2.33 -78.72 -24.66
CA MET A 9 2.06 -78.18 -23.32
C MET A 9 3.17 -77.21 -22.85
N ALA A 10 4.44 -77.53 -23.08
CA ALA A 10 5.57 -76.66 -22.74
C ALA A 10 5.61 -75.35 -23.57
N SER A 11 5.19 -75.40 -24.85
CA SER A 11 5.12 -74.22 -25.73
C SER A 11 3.93 -73.28 -25.43
N VAL A 12 2.83 -73.82 -24.88
CA VAL A 12 1.65 -73.00 -24.52
C VAL A 12 1.82 -72.37 -23.14
N LEU A 13 2.55 -73.04 -22.22
CA LEU A 13 2.86 -72.53 -20.87
C LEU A 13 3.98 -71.48 -20.83
N SER A 14 4.74 -71.28 -21.91
CA SER A 14 5.85 -70.31 -21.98
C SER A 14 5.42 -68.86 -22.28
N ASN A 15 4.13 -68.60 -22.52
CA ASN A 15 3.61 -67.28 -22.89
C ASN A 15 3.20 -66.36 -21.71
N PHE A 16 3.52 -66.73 -20.46
CA PHE A 16 3.24 -65.90 -19.28
C PHE A 16 4.51 -65.42 -18.55
N ALA A 17 5.64 -65.33 -19.25
CA ALA A 17 6.84 -64.71 -18.69
C ALA A 17 6.70 -63.19 -18.75
N PHE A 18 6.40 -62.55 -17.62
CA PHE A 18 6.48 -61.11 -17.47
C PHE A 18 7.95 -60.68 -17.68
N ALA A 19 8.20 -59.71 -18.57
CA ALA A 19 9.55 -59.20 -18.85
C ALA A 19 10.11 -58.26 -17.74
N GLN A 20 9.47 -58.25 -16.57
CA GLN A 20 9.84 -57.43 -15.42
C GLN A 20 11.01 -58.09 -14.67
N ILE A 21 11.97 -57.29 -14.22
CA ILE A 21 13.10 -57.77 -13.41
C ILE A 21 12.88 -57.32 -11.96
N GLY A 22 12.66 -58.29 -11.07
CA GLY A 22 12.68 -58.09 -9.62
C GLY A 22 14.06 -58.41 -9.03
N ILE A 23 14.60 -57.53 -8.19
CA ILE A 23 15.77 -57.81 -7.34
C ILE A 23 15.30 -57.81 -5.89
N ASN A 24 15.46 -58.95 -5.21
CA ASN A 24 14.93 -59.20 -3.85
C ASN A 24 13.39 -59.05 -3.71
N THR A 25 12.63 -59.13 -4.80
CA THR A 25 11.16 -59.21 -4.81
C THR A 25 10.68 -60.25 -5.82
N ALA A 26 9.71 -61.08 -5.44
CA ALA A 26 9.13 -62.09 -6.33
C ALA A 26 8.00 -61.55 -7.21
N ASP A 27 7.38 -60.44 -6.78
CA ASP A 27 6.24 -59.80 -7.44
C ASP A 27 6.61 -58.35 -7.81
N PRO A 28 7.44 -58.14 -8.85
CA PRO A 28 7.86 -56.79 -9.24
C PRO A 28 6.69 -55.94 -9.72
N ILE A 29 6.59 -54.69 -9.24
CA ILE A 29 5.51 -53.75 -9.62
C ILE A 29 5.93 -52.74 -10.71
N ALA A 30 7.15 -52.85 -11.21
CA ALA A 30 7.70 -52.01 -12.28
C ALA A 30 8.60 -52.85 -13.20
N SER A 31 9.05 -52.29 -14.32
CA SER A 31 9.97 -52.98 -15.24
C SER A 31 11.28 -53.40 -14.56
N LEU A 32 11.78 -52.58 -13.62
CA LEU A 32 12.83 -52.93 -12.68
C LEU A 32 12.34 -52.54 -11.28
N ASP A 33 12.20 -53.52 -10.40
CA ASP A 33 11.80 -53.33 -9.00
C ASP A 33 12.89 -53.88 -8.07
N VAL A 34 13.44 -53.01 -7.22
CA VAL A 34 14.54 -53.34 -6.31
C VAL A 34 14.06 -53.15 -4.88
N SER A 35 13.91 -54.26 -4.16
CA SER A 35 13.51 -54.25 -2.75
C SER A 35 14.73 -54.41 -1.82
N ALA A 36 14.66 -53.77 -0.66
CA ALA A 36 15.66 -53.94 0.39
C ALA A 36 15.68 -55.38 0.90
N LYS A 37 16.87 -55.94 1.12
CA LYS A 37 17.01 -57.27 1.70
C LYS A 37 16.63 -57.27 3.19
N MET A 38 17.04 -56.25 3.92
CA MET A 38 16.72 -56.00 5.32
C MET A 38 16.24 -54.55 5.52
N ARG A 39 15.32 -54.34 6.47
CA ARG A 39 14.76 -53.01 6.79
C ARG A 39 15.19 -52.48 8.15
N ASP A 40 16.12 -53.16 8.82
CA ASP A 40 16.61 -52.87 10.17
C ASP A 40 17.95 -52.12 10.19
N GLY A 41 18.50 -51.78 9.01
CA GLY A 41 19.80 -51.12 8.88
C GLY A 41 21.02 -52.03 9.06
N SER A 42 20.82 -53.36 9.16
CA SER A 42 21.92 -54.33 9.29
C SER A 42 22.76 -54.51 8.03
N THR A 43 22.27 -54.05 6.87
CA THR A 43 23.01 -54.08 5.61
C THR A 43 22.90 -52.77 4.84
N ALA A 44 23.89 -52.49 4.01
CA ALA A 44 23.88 -51.34 3.12
C ALA A 44 22.97 -51.62 1.91
N GLU A 45 21.75 -51.10 1.97
CA GLU A 45 20.76 -51.23 0.90
C GLU A 45 20.89 -50.08 -0.12
N GLY A 46 20.62 -50.36 -1.39
CA GLY A 46 20.55 -49.33 -2.43
C GLY A 46 21.03 -49.80 -3.80
N ILE A 47 20.99 -48.88 -4.76
CA ILE A 47 21.57 -49.06 -6.09
C ILE A 47 22.87 -48.26 -6.14
N LEU A 48 23.99 -48.95 -6.40
CA LEU A 48 25.29 -48.30 -6.55
C LEU A 48 25.55 -48.02 -8.05
N PRO A 49 25.35 -46.79 -8.54
CA PRO A 49 25.62 -46.46 -9.94
C PRO A 49 27.13 -46.48 -10.24
N PRO A 50 27.52 -46.57 -11.53
CA PRO A 50 28.92 -46.42 -11.94
C PRO A 50 29.54 -45.13 -11.39
N ARG A 51 30.77 -45.24 -10.88
CA ARG A 51 31.54 -44.11 -10.36
C ARG A 51 32.59 -43.68 -11.37
N LEU A 52 32.53 -42.43 -11.82
CA LEU A 52 33.43 -41.89 -12.84
C LEU A 52 33.94 -40.52 -12.42
N THR A 53 35.17 -40.15 -12.81
CA THR A 53 35.63 -38.76 -12.73
C THR A 53 35.03 -37.92 -13.85
N GLY A 54 34.99 -36.59 -13.70
CA GLY A 54 34.59 -35.69 -14.77
C GLY A 54 35.41 -35.89 -16.05
N GLU A 55 36.71 -36.19 -15.93
CA GLU A 55 37.58 -36.50 -17.08
C GLU A 55 37.18 -37.80 -17.79
N GLN A 56 36.80 -38.85 -17.04
CA GLN A 56 36.34 -40.11 -17.63
C GLN A 56 35.02 -39.93 -18.38
N ILE A 57 34.11 -39.12 -17.85
CA ILE A 57 32.85 -38.78 -18.52
C ILE A 57 33.13 -38.00 -19.81
N LYS A 58 33.99 -36.98 -19.73
CA LYS A 58 34.42 -36.17 -20.89
C LYS A 58 35.08 -37.01 -21.97
N ALA A 59 35.96 -37.95 -21.61
CA ALA A 59 36.58 -38.87 -22.55
C ALA A 59 35.53 -39.75 -23.28
N GLY A 60 34.38 -39.99 -22.64
CA GLY A 60 33.23 -40.70 -23.18
C GLY A 60 32.24 -39.84 -23.99
N ASP A 61 32.49 -38.54 -24.21
CA ASP A 61 31.52 -37.61 -24.81
C ASP A 61 30.91 -38.12 -26.13
N ALA A 62 31.71 -38.75 -26.99
CA ALA A 62 31.25 -39.30 -28.26
C ALA A 62 30.31 -40.52 -28.11
N LYS A 63 30.29 -41.17 -26.94
CA LYS A 63 29.45 -42.34 -26.64
C LYS A 63 28.06 -41.94 -26.14
N TYR A 64 27.94 -40.80 -25.47
CA TYR A 64 26.67 -40.31 -24.94
C TYR A 64 25.85 -39.59 -26.02
N SER A 65 24.98 -40.32 -26.72
CA SER A 65 23.98 -39.76 -27.64
C SER A 65 22.62 -39.55 -26.95
N ASN A 66 21.67 -38.88 -27.62
CA ASN A 66 20.30 -38.65 -27.12
C ASN A 66 19.60 -39.93 -26.62
N MET A 67 19.94 -41.11 -27.15
CA MET A 67 19.36 -42.39 -26.73
C MET A 67 19.77 -42.82 -25.32
N HIS A 68 20.80 -42.21 -24.74
CA HIS A 68 21.29 -42.51 -23.40
C HIS A 68 20.70 -41.58 -22.34
N ALA A 69 19.68 -40.77 -22.68
CA ALA A 69 18.97 -39.95 -21.73
C ALA A 69 18.43 -40.83 -20.57
N GLY A 70 18.64 -40.39 -19.33
CA GLY A 70 18.34 -41.16 -18.13
C GLY A 70 19.52 -41.98 -17.57
N THR A 71 20.68 -41.97 -18.21
CA THR A 71 21.89 -42.62 -17.66
C THR A 71 22.29 -41.95 -16.34
N ILE A 72 22.47 -42.75 -15.29
CA ILE A 72 22.85 -42.28 -13.95
C ILE A 72 24.28 -42.68 -13.64
N VAL A 73 25.08 -41.72 -13.17
CA VAL A 73 26.45 -41.96 -12.67
C VAL A 73 26.68 -41.17 -11.40
N TYR A 74 27.59 -41.66 -10.56
CA TYR A 74 28.14 -40.86 -9.46
C TYR A 74 29.49 -40.29 -9.88
N VAL A 75 29.58 -38.97 -9.95
CA VAL A 75 30.82 -38.25 -10.26
C VAL A 75 31.67 -38.15 -9.01
N THR A 76 32.94 -38.55 -9.10
CA THR A 76 33.88 -38.56 -7.97
C THR A 76 34.82 -37.34 -7.94
N ALA A 77 34.97 -36.62 -9.05
CA ALA A 77 35.80 -35.43 -9.18
C ALA A 77 35.30 -34.53 -10.33
N PRO A 78 35.48 -33.20 -10.26
CA PRO A 78 35.08 -32.28 -11.32
C PRO A 78 35.84 -32.52 -12.63
N VAL A 79 35.32 -31.98 -13.73
CA VAL A 79 36.01 -31.95 -15.03
C VAL A 79 36.82 -30.66 -15.20
N ASN A 80 38.00 -30.75 -15.80
CA ASN A 80 38.79 -29.60 -16.24
C ASN A 80 38.58 -29.36 -17.75
N GLY A 81 38.41 -28.09 -18.14
CA GLY A 81 38.14 -27.73 -19.53
C GLY A 81 36.85 -28.37 -20.04
N VAL A 82 35.71 -27.87 -19.56
CA VAL A 82 34.38 -28.39 -19.87
C VAL A 82 34.11 -28.50 -21.38
N THR A 83 33.33 -29.50 -21.74
CA THR A 83 32.70 -29.61 -23.07
C THR A 83 31.23 -29.20 -22.99
N SER A 84 30.55 -29.13 -24.13
CA SER A 84 29.11 -28.86 -24.15
C SER A 84 28.31 -29.83 -23.27
N LYS A 85 28.72 -31.10 -23.19
CA LYS A 85 28.02 -32.14 -22.41
C LYS A 85 28.36 -32.12 -20.93
N THR A 86 29.59 -31.71 -20.59
CA THR A 86 30.13 -31.78 -19.22
C THR A 86 30.13 -30.44 -18.49
N THR A 87 29.52 -29.40 -19.07
CA THR A 87 29.50 -28.03 -18.52
C THR A 87 29.02 -27.92 -17.06
N ASN A 88 28.17 -28.85 -16.62
CA ASN A 88 27.61 -28.85 -15.27
C ASN A 88 28.34 -29.81 -14.31
N VAL A 89 29.38 -30.53 -14.76
CA VAL A 89 30.13 -31.52 -13.96
C VAL A 89 31.22 -30.82 -13.13
N SER A 90 30.80 -29.92 -12.25
CA SER A 90 31.68 -29.01 -11.50
C SER A 90 32.09 -29.52 -10.11
N SER A 91 31.52 -30.63 -9.66
CA SER A 91 31.77 -31.18 -8.32
C SER A 91 31.29 -32.64 -8.20
N PRO A 92 31.78 -33.40 -7.21
CA PRO A 92 31.28 -34.74 -6.92
C PRO A 92 29.77 -34.74 -6.63
N GLY A 93 29.08 -35.83 -6.99
CA GLY A 93 27.66 -36.01 -6.77
C GLY A 93 26.99 -36.97 -7.74
N LEU A 94 25.68 -37.15 -7.61
CA LEU A 94 24.88 -37.97 -8.52
C LEU A 94 24.49 -37.13 -9.75
N TYR A 95 24.66 -37.67 -10.96
CA TYR A 95 24.34 -36.99 -12.22
C TYR A 95 23.49 -37.86 -13.12
N VAL A 96 22.61 -37.22 -13.89
CA VAL A 96 21.78 -37.83 -14.93
C VAL A 96 22.13 -37.20 -16.27
N PHE A 97 22.34 -38.00 -17.30
CA PHE A 97 22.45 -37.50 -18.66
C PHE A 97 21.05 -37.19 -19.19
N ASP A 98 20.77 -35.94 -19.59
CA ASP A 98 19.45 -35.54 -20.09
C ASP A 98 19.26 -35.81 -21.61
N GLY A 99 20.25 -36.43 -22.24
CA GLY A 99 20.33 -36.63 -23.68
C GLY A 99 21.29 -35.66 -24.37
N LYS A 100 21.59 -34.52 -23.74
CA LYS A 100 22.51 -33.50 -24.25
C LYS A 100 23.63 -33.19 -23.27
N ILE A 101 23.30 -32.93 -22.02
CA ILE A 101 24.24 -32.50 -20.98
C ILE A 101 24.04 -33.30 -19.69
N TRP A 102 25.09 -33.37 -18.86
CA TRP A 102 25.06 -34.02 -17.56
C TRP A 102 24.48 -33.08 -16.51
N GLN A 103 23.33 -33.42 -15.95
CA GLN A 103 22.67 -32.65 -14.91
C GLN A 103 23.00 -33.20 -13.53
N LYS A 104 23.47 -32.35 -12.62
CA LYS A 104 23.66 -32.74 -11.23
C LYS A 104 22.29 -32.91 -10.57
N MET A 105 22.04 -34.07 -9.97
CA MET A 105 20.88 -34.27 -9.11
C MET A 105 21.17 -33.60 -7.77
N THR A 106 20.67 -32.39 -7.57
CA THR A 106 20.67 -31.74 -6.26
C THR A 106 19.49 -32.23 -5.46
N GLN A 107 19.70 -32.55 -4.18
CA GLN A 107 18.60 -32.70 -3.24
C GLN A 107 17.87 -31.35 -3.21
N GLY A 108 16.55 -31.34 -3.40
CA GLY A 108 15.77 -30.12 -3.43
C GLY A 108 15.76 -29.45 -2.06
N ASP A 109 16.80 -28.67 -1.75
CA ASP A 109 16.76 -27.69 -0.68
C ASP A 109 16.07 -26.44 -1.24
N GLU A 110 14.94 -26.08 -0.66
CA GLU A 110 14.13 -24.90 -0.96
C GLU A 110 14.97 -23.61 -0.98
N LYS A 111 16.06 -23.55 -0.20
CA LYS A 111 17.03 -22.43 -0.22
C LYS A 111 17.77 -22.29 -1.54
N THR A 112 17.90 -23.36 -2.32
CA THR A 112 18.55 -23.38 -3.64
C THR A 112 17.56 -23.17 -4.79
N MET A 113 16.25 -23.35 -4.54
CA MET A 113 15.19 -23.09 -5.53
C MET A 113 14.75 -21.62 -5.54
N SER A 114 14.94 -20.89 -4.44
CA SER A 114 14.91 -19.42 -4.45
C SER A 114 16.31 -18.89 -4.74
N VAL A 115 16.70 -18.87 -6.01
CA VAL A 115 17.97 -18.24 -6.44
C VAL A 115 17.95 -16.80 -5.94
N LYS A 116 18.86 -16.46 -5.02
CA LYS A 116 19.03 -15.10 -4.52
C LYS A 116 19.96 -14.36 -5.47
N ILE A 117 19.51 -13.25 -6.01
CA ILE A 117 20.26 -12.43 -6.95
C ILE A 117 20.58 -11.10 -6.25
N ALA A 118 21.80 -10.60 -6.45
CA ALA A 118 22.16 -9.29 -5.94
C ALA A 118 21.14 -8.24 -6.41
N GLY A 119 20.56 -7.50 -5.47
CA GLY A 119 19.48 -6.55 -5.74
C GLY A 119 18.08 -7.04 -5.40
N ASP A 120 17.90 -8.33 -5.08
CA ASP A 120 16.63 -8.83 -4.56
C ASP A 120 16.26 -8.09 -3.28
N ILE A 121 14.97 -7.76 -3.14
CA ILE A 121 14.42 -7.10 -1.96
C ILE A 121 13.46 -8.04 -1.26
N LYS A 122 13.54 -8.09 0.08
CA LYS A 122 12.56 -8.81 0.90
C LYS A 122 12.18 -8.04 2.15
N ASN A 123 11.03 -8.41 2.69
CA ASN A 123 10.55 -7.91 3.98
C ASN A 123 10.79 -8.96 5.06
N SER A 124 11.14 -8.52 6.27
CA SER A 124 11.36 -9.41 7.41
C SER A 124 11.18 -8.67 8.73
N VAL A 125 10.80 -9.38 9.80
CA VAL A 125 10.77 -8.83 11.17
C VAL A 125 12.15 -8.87 11.86
N ARG A 126 13.17 -9.43 11.22
CA ARG A 126 14.55 -9.42 11.73
C ARG A 126 15.09 -7.99 11.77
N THR A 127 15.94 -7.69 12.75
CA THR A 127 16.48 -6.35 12.99
C THR A 127 17.94 -6.19 12.57
N THR A 128 18.61 -7.27 12.18
CA THR A 128 20.03 -7.27 11.78
C THR A 128 20.24 -7.97 10.45
N ASP A 129 21.36 -7.65 9.79
CA ASP A 129 21.84 -8.35 8.61
C ASP A 129 21.94 -9.87 8.85
N HIS A 130 21.75 -10.66 7.80
CA HIS A 130 21.84 -12.12 7.88
C HIS A 130 21.93 -12.75 6.48
N ASN A 131 22.77 -13.79 6.32
CA ASN A 131 22.79 -14.62 5.12
C ASN A 131 22.83 -13.83 3.79
N GLY A 132 23.71 -12.82 3.74
CA GLY A 132 23.88 -11.90 2.61
C GLY A 132 22.78 -10.85 2.42
N TRP A 133 21.81 -10.79 3.34
CA TRP A 133 20.77 -9.75 3.38
C TRP A 133 21.20 -8.60 4.29
N TYR A 134 21.16 -7.39 3.73
CA TYR A 134 21.57 -6.17 4.39
C TYR A 134 20.37 -5.24 4.56
N LEU A 135 20.25 -4.63 5.74
CA LEU A 135 19.14 -3.74 6.06
C LEU A 135 19.19 -2.45 5.23
N LEU A 136 18.05 -2.05 4.65
CA LEU A 136 17.89 -0.76 3.94
C LEU A 136 17.53 0.36 4.92
N ASN A 137 18.55 0.86 5.63
CA ASN A 137 18.44 1.89 6.66
C ASN A 137 19.33 3.12 6.41
N GLY A 138 19.73 3.37 5.16
CA GLY A 138 20.54 4.55 4.82
C GLY A 138 22.02 4.45 5.19
N ARG A 139 22.51 3.31 5.70
CA ARG A 139 23.91 3.16 6.13
C ARG A 139 24.90 3.28 4.97
N SER A 140 26.12 3.71 5.28
CA SER A 140 27.20 3.82 4.29
C SER A 140 27.61 2.45 3.75
N VAL A 141 27.83 2.37 2.43
CA VAL A 141 28.31 1.17 1.73
C VAL A 141 29.68 0.74 2.26
N SER A 142 30.51 1.68 2.69
CA SER A 142 31.82 1.40 3.30
C SER A 142 31.77 0.53 4.58
N THR A 143 30.60 0.41 5.21
CA THR A 143 30.40 -0.43 6.41
C THR A 143 30.08 -1.89 6.08
N LEU A 144 29.87 -2.24 4.81
CA LEU A 144 29.57 -3.60 4.36
C LEU A 144 30.86 -4.43 4.17
N SER A 145 30.73 -5.75 4.03
CA SER A 145 31.85 -6.60 3.60
C SER A 145 32.34 -6.21 2.20
N ALA A 146 33.59 -6.54 1.86
CA ALA A 146 34.17 -6.18 0.56
C ALA A 146 33.35 -6.74 -0.63
N GLU A 147 32.79 -7.93 -0.48
CA GLU A 147 31.91 -8.56 -1.45
C GLU A 147 30.58 -7.80 -1.61
N ALA A 148 29.90 -7.51 -0.50
CA ALA A 148 28.65 -6.76 -0.53
C ALA A 148 28.85 -5.32 -1.05
N GLN A 149 30.02 -4.71 -0.81
CA GLN A 149 30.39 -3.43 -1.40
C GLN A 149 30.49 -3.50 -2.93
N ALA A 150 31.08 -4.57 -3.47
CA ALA A 150 31.21 -4.76 -4.91
C ALA A 150 29.82 -4.90 -5.55
N PHE A 151 28.95 -5.73 -4.96
CA PHE A 151 27.57 -5.89 -5.45
C PHE A 151 26.75 -4.60 -5.32
N ALA A 152 26.80 -3.91 -4.18
CA ALA A 152 26.12 -2.63 -3.99
C ALA A 152 26.51 -1.61 -5.08
N LYS A 153 27.81 -1.50 -5.39
CA LYS A 153 28.31 -0.62 -6.46
C LYS A 153 27.80 -1.03 -7.84
N THR A 154 27.73 -2.32 -8.13
CA THR A 154 27.18 -2.80 -9.42
C THR A 154 25.70 -2.46 -9.58
N LEU A 155 24.96 -2.37 -8.46
CA LEU A 155 23.56 -1.97 -8.41
C LEU A 155 23.37 -0.45 -8.40
N GLY A 156 24.46 0.33 -8.39
CA GLY A 156 24.43 1.80 -8.39
C GLY A 156 24.47 2.45 -7.01
N PHE A 157 24.63 1.68 -5.93
CA PHE A 157 24.77 2.20 -4.56
C PHE A 157 26.25 2.39 -4.24
N THR A 158 26.77 3.61 -4.48
CA THR A 158 28.19 3.93 -4.31
C THR A 158 28.56 4.38 -2.90
N ASP A 159 27.69 5.17 -2.27
CA ASP A 159 28.00 5.86 -1.01
C ASP A 159 27.19 5.31 0.17
N VAL A 160 25.87 5.20 0.00
CA VAL A 160 24.92 4.70 1.00
C VAL A 160 23.97 3.68 0.36
N LEU A 161 23.50 2.74 1.16
CA LEU A 161 22.33 1.94 0.78
C LEU A 161 21.07 2.81 0.88
N PRO A 162 20.03 2.56 0.06
CA PRO A 162 18.73 3.22 0.24
C PRO A 162 18.17 3.02 1.66
N ASP A 163 17.47 4.02 2.17
CA ASP A 163 16.68 3.94 3.40
C ASP A 163 15.22 3.69 3.06
N ALA A 164 14.66 2.57 3.56
CA ALA A 164 13.27 2.20 3.39
C ALA A 164 12.37 2.64 4.55
N THR A 165 12.91 3.34 5.56
CA THR A 165 12.17 3.78 6.74
C THR A 165 10.99 4.68 6.38
N ASP A 166 9.78 4.34 6.84
CA ASP A 166 8.52 5.04 6.56
C ASP A 166 8.26 5.30 5.07
N ARG A 167 8.75 4.41 4.21
CA ARG A 167 8.59 4.52 2.76
C ARG A 167 7.89 3.30 2.18
N VAL A 168 7.08 3.56 1.16
CA VAL A 168 6.52 2.51 0.30
C VAL A 168 7.44 2.32 -0.88
N LEU A 169 7.82 1.07 -1.14
CA LEU A 169 8.59 0.72 -2.33
C LEU A 169 7.69 0.83 -3.56
N LYS A 170 8.16 1.55 -4.57
CA LYS A 170 7.45 1.73 -5.84
C LYS A 170 8.34 1.38 -7.02
N THR A 171 7.71 1.00 -8.13
CA THR A 171 8.43 0.96 -9.41
C THR A 171 8.80 2.39 -9.86
N ARG A 172 9.94 2.51 -10.54
CA ARG A 172 10.42 3.80 -11.05
C ARG A 172 9.44 4.38 -12.07
N ARG A 173 9.40 5.71 -12.15
CA ARG A 173 8.69 6.44 -13.21
C ARG A 173 9.72 7.09 -14.14
N GLY A 174 9.75 6.68 -15.41
CA GLY A 174 10.69 7.24 -16.38
C GLY A 174 12.16 6.94 -16.04
N ALA A 175 13.01 7.98 -16.04
CA ALA A 175 14.45 7.88 -15.83
C ALA A 175 14.90 8.03 -14.35
N GLU A 176 13.98 7.84 -13.40
CA GLU A 176 14.32 7.82 -11.97
C GLU A 176 15.37 6.72 -11.66
N PRO A 177 16.49 7.06 -10.99
CA PRO A 177 17.46 6.07 -10.52
C PRO A 177 16.82 5.08 -9.54
N LEU A 178 17.17 3.80 -9.63
CA LEU A 178 16.72 2.82 -8.65
C LEU A 178 17.33 3.12 -7.28
N GLY A 179 16.52 3.00 -6.23
CA GLY A 179 16.90 3.37 -4.87
C GLY A 179 16.88 4.88 -4.57
N SER A 180 16.41 5.72 -5.50
CA SER A 180 16.14 7.13 -5.19
C SER A 180 15.02 7.25 -4.16
N GLU A 181 15.26 8.05 -3.13
CA GLU A 181 14.29 8.36 -2.10
C GLU A 181 13.55 9.66 -2.41
N GLY A 182 12.26 9.75 -2.07
CA GLY A 182 11.47 10.95 -2.31
C GLY A 182 10.04 10.86 -1.77
N GLY A 183 9.28 11.94 -1.97
CA GLY A 183 7.93 12.10 -1.43
C GLY A 183 7.88 12.89 -0.12
N GLN A 184 6.71 13.44 0.19
CA GLN A 184 6.39 14.06 1.48
C GLN A 184 5.16 13.33 2.05
N ASN A 185 5.17 13.03 3.34
CA ASN A 185 4.05 12.34 4.00
C ASN A 185 3.06 13.37 4.59
N SER A 186 2.36 14.12 3.72
CA SER A 186 1.40 15.16 4.15
C SER A 186 -0.02 14.88 3.68
N ILE A 187 -0.99 14.97 4.60
CA ILE A 187 -2.43 14.90 4.30
C ILE A 187 -3.03 16.30 4.37
N THR A 188 -3.75 16.70 3.33
CA THR A 188 -4.41 18.02 3.25
C THR A 188 -5.86 17.92 3.72
N LEU A 189 -6.21 18.68 4.75
CA LEU A 189 -7.59 18.83 5.22
C LEU A 189 -8.26 19.98 4.44
N THR A 190 -9.43 19.73 3.86
CA THR A 190 -10.25 20.77 3.24
C THR A 190 -11.43 21.13 4.12
N ARG A 191 -12.04 22.31 3.90
CA ARG A 191 -13.23 22.73 4.67
C ARG A 191 -14.39 21.74 4.54
N SER A 192 -14.54 21.00 3.44
CA SER A 192 -15.60 20.00 3.30
C SER A 192 -15.35 18.72 4.12
N ASN A 193 -14.10 18.42 4.48
CA ASN A 193 -13.77 17.37 5.46
C ASN A 193 -14.06 17.80 6.90
N LEU A 194 -14.35 19.08 7.13
CA LEU A 194 -14.77 19.57 8.44
C LEU A 194 -16.29 19.43 8.59
N PRO A 195 -16.80 19.11 9.79
CA PRO A 195 -18.22 19.15 10.08
C PRO A 195 -18.84 20.54 9.85
N ASN A 196 -20.10 20.57 9.42
CA ASN A 196 -20.85 21.82 9.39
C ASN A 196 -21.41 22.15 10.77
N VAL A 197 -21.01 23.29 11.34
CA VAL A 197 -21.45 23.74 12.66
C VAL A 197 -22.15 25.07 12.48
N THR A 198 -23.41 25.14 12.90
CA THR A 198 -24.18 26.39 12.90
C THR A 198 -23.94 27.12 14.21
N PHE A 199 -23.27 28.27 14.14
CA PHE A 199 -23.12 29.19 15.26
C PHE A 199 -24.32 30.11 15.32
N ALA A 200 -24.99 30.18 16.47
CA ALA A 200 -26.12 31.07 16.71
C ALA A 200 -25.75 32.10 17.78
N GLY A 201 -26.03 33.37 17.51
CA GLY A 201 -25.83 34.48 18.44
C GLY A 201 -27.10 35.32 18.56
N ILE A 202 -27.40 35.79 19.77
CA ILE A 202 -28.45 36.78 19.97
C ILE A 202 -27.91 38.12 19.47
N VAL A 203 -28.63 38.72 18.53
CA VAL A 203 -28.39 40.10 18.09
C VAL A 203 -29.50 40.95 18.67
N SER A 204 -29.14 41.89 19.53
CA SER A 204 -30.07 42.87 20.06
C SER A 204 -29.47 44.27 20.04
N GLY A 205 -30.33 45.27 19.86
CA GLY A 205 -29.97 46.67 19.84
C GLY A 205 -31.20 47.56 19.94
N ILE A 206 -31.00 48.80 20.34
CA ILE A 206 -32.02 49.84 20.34
C ILE A 206 -31.50 50.94 19.42
N ALA A 207 -32.35 51.46 18.53
CA ALA A 207 -31.96 52.55 17.65
C ALA A 207 -31.48 53.76 18.48
N GLU A 208 -30.29 54.29 18.16
CA GLU A 208 -29.62 55.34 18.96
C GLU A 208 -30.36 56.69 18.96
N SER A 209 -31.28 56.90 18.01
CA SER A 209 -32.13 58.09 17.93
C SER A 209 -33.56 57.73 17.56
N GLY A 210 -34.55 58.38 18.20
CA GLY A 210 -35.95 58.10 17.95
C GLY A 210 -36.42 58.55 16.57
N GLY A 211 -37.29 57.77 15.93
CA GLY A 211 -37.80 58.05 14.59
C GLY A 211 -38.66 59.32 14.56
N ALA A 212 -38.15 60.40 13.97
CA ALA A 212 -38.88 61.67 13.88
C ALA A 212 -40.00 61.59 12.83
N HIS A 213 -41.23 61.87 13.26
CA HIS A 213 -42.36 62.08 12.36
C HIS A 213 -43.29 63.18 12.90
N THR A 214 -44.14 63.73 12.02
CA THR A 214 -45.05 64.85 12.33
C THR A 214 -46.50 64.48 12.03
N HIS A 215 -47.44 65.03 12.81
CA HIS A 215 -48.88 64.89 12.57
C HIS A 215 -49.48 66.21 12.09
N ALA A 216 -50.52 66.13 11.25
CA ALA A 216 -51.34 67.28 10.84
C ALA A 216 -52.77 67.14 11.41
N ALA A 217 -53.43 68.26 11.73
CA ALA A 217 -54.81 68.26 12.21
C ALA A 217 -55.81 68.06 11.05
N GLY A 218 -56.83 67.24 11.27
CA GLY A 218 -57.77 66.78 10.22
C GLY A 218 -58.84 67.78 9.77
N GLU A 219 -59.24 68.75 10.59
CA GLU A 219 -60.26 69.77 10.23
C GLU A 219 -59.97 71.11 10.93
N GLY A 220 -60.04 72.22 10.19
CA GLY A 220 -59.81 73.58 10.69
C GLY A 220 -61.03 74.15 11.39
N GLY A 221 -60.94 74.39 12.70
CA GLY A 221 -61.98 75.05 13.48
C GLY A 221 -61.93 76.58 13.34
N PHE A 222 -63.05 77.18 12.93
CA PHE A 222 -63.25 78.64 12.88
C PHE A 222 -64.16 79.06 14.04
N LEU A 223 -63.60 79.80 15.02
CA LEU A 223 -64.37 80.44 16.08
C LEU A 223 -64.41 81.96 15.83
N LEU A 224 -65.58 82.46 15.42
CA LEU A 224 -65.85 83.90 15.37
C LEU A 224 -65.98 84.44 16.80
N GLY A 225 -64.87 84.95 17.35
CA GLY A 225 -64.90 85.95 18.40
C GLY A 225 -65.52 87.23 17.85
N GLY A 226 -66.82 87.44 18.10
CA GLY A 226 -67.56 88.59 17.57
C GLY A 226 -69.02 88.63 17.98
N THR A 227 -69.39 88.07 19.14
CA THR A 227 -70.74 88.29 19.69
C THR A 227 -70.78 89.69 20.30
N SER A 228 -71.66 90.53 19.77
CA SER A 228 -72.04 91.83 20.33
C SER A 228 -73.10 91.72 21.43
N VAL A 229 -73.48 90.51 21.84
CA VAL A 229 -74.52 90.31 22.85
C VAL A 229 -73.89 90.39 24.25
N GLY A 230 -74.05 91.53 24.91
CA GLY A 230 -73.70 91.72 26.33
C GLY A 230 -72.38 92.42 26.64
N ASN A 231 -71.61 92.89 25.64
CA ASN A 231 -70.50 93.81 25.88
C ASN A 231 -71.03 95.25 25.89
N ASN A 232 -71.10 95.86 27.07
CA ASN A 232 -71.46 97.26 27.27
C ASN A 232 -70.39 98.23 26.70
N GLY A 233 -70.31 98.29 25.37
CA GLY A 233 -69.91 99.49 24.63
C GLY A 233 -68.42 99.80 24.53
N SER A 234 -67.50 98.88 24.90
CA SER A 234 -66.04 99.12 24.86
C SER A 234 -65.25 97.81 24.68
N GLY A 235 -65.31 97.24 23.48
CA GLY A 235 -64.66 95.97 23.12
C GLY A 235 -63.33 96.11 22.37
N GLU A 236 -62.61 97.23 22.48
CA GLU A 236 -61.20 97.25 22.11
C GLU A 236 -60.40 96.62 23.25
N TYR A 237 -60.06 95.34 23.12
CA TYR A 237 -59.08 94.71 24.00
C TYR A 237 -57.72 95.36 23.73
N THR A 238 -57.28 96.21 24.67
CA THR A 238 -55.98 96.88 24.63
C THR A 238 -54.88 95.88 24.96
N GLY A 239 -53.87 95.80 24.08
CA GLY A 239 -52.69 94.97 24.28
C GLY A 239 -51.93 95.39 25.54
N THR A 240 -51.72 94.44 26.46
CA THR A 240 -50.86 94.65 27.62
C THR A 240 -49.40 94.57 27.16
N GLY A 241 -48.64 95.64 27.42
CA GLY A 241 -47.30 95.87 26.89
C GLY A 241 -46.20 94.98 27.51
N SER A 242 -46.13 93.71 27.09
CA SER A 242 -44.97 92.84 27.33
C SER A 242 -44.61 92.07 26.05
N PRO A 243 -43.37 92.16 25.49
CA PRO A 243 -43.11 91.83 24.08
C PRO A 243 -42.98 90.33 23.74
N SER A 244 -43.37 89.41 24.63
CA SER A 244 -43.14 87.97 24.41
C SER A 244 -43.99 87.08 25.32
N SER A 245 -45.32 87.11 25.21
CA SER A 245 -46.16 86.08 25.86
C SER A 245 -47.13 85.44 24.89
N TRP A 246 -46.69 84.30 24.38
CA TRP A 246 -47.47 83.10 24.11
C TRP A 246 -48.90 83.13 24.67
N GLY A 247 -49.91 83.00 23.79
CA GLY A 247 -51.29 82.74 24.23
C GLY A 247 -52.37 83.53 23.49
N GLY A 248 -52.49 83.35 22.18
CA GLY A 248 -53.81 83.51 21.55
C GLY A 248 -54.69 82.35 22.03
N VAL A 249 -55.84 82.65 22.63
CA VAL A 249 -56.82 81.63 23.05
C VAL A 249 -57.42 81.00 21.79
N GLY A 250 -57.09 79.74 21.49
CA GLY A 250 -58.01 78.88 20.73
C GLY A 250 -57.57 78.13 19.46
N THR A 251 -56.28 78.08 19.08
CA THR A 251 -55.63 76.98 18.27
C THR A 251 -56.16 76.70 16.82
N LEU A 252 -55.32 76.48 15.81
CA LEU A 252 -54.46 75.31 15.65
C LEU A 252 -53.10 75.64 15.04
N HIS A 253 -52.12 75.26 15.83
CA HIS A 253 -50.69 75.32 15.63
C HIS A 253 -50.21 73.89 15.36
N THR A 254 -49.10 73.74 14.62
CA THR A 254 -48.29 72.52 14.63
C THR A 254 -47.89 72.19 16.06
N THR A 255 -48.18 70.97 16.54
CA THR A 255 -47.60 70.48 17.79
C THR A 255 -46.09 70.36 17.63
N ALA A 256 -45.31 70.87 18.59
CA ALA A 256 -43.86 70.70 18.60
C ALA A 256 -43.48 69.21 18.57
N THR A 257 -42.29 68.87 18.05
CA THR A 257 -41.74 67.51 17.92
C THR A 257 -41.77 66.75 19.25
N SER A 258 -42.88 66.08 19.54
CA SER A 258 -43.00 65.11 20.63
C SER A 258 -43.64 63.84 20.07
N GLY A 259 -42.77 62.91 19.69
CA GLY A 259 -43.13 61.60 19.15
C GLY A 259 -41.91 60.67 18.95
N ALA A 260 -40.75 61.04 19.52
CA ALA A 260 -39.55 60.23 19.40
C ALA A 260 -39.71 58.99 20.29
N HIS A 261 -39.96 57.85 19.67
CA HIS A 261 -39.83 56.54 20.30
C HIS A 261 -38.65 55.80 19.69
N THR A 262 -38.07 54.88 20.46
CA THR A 262 -36.98 54.03 19.99
C THR A 262 -37.54 52.70 19.50
N HIS A 263 -36.95 52.17 18.43
CA HIS A 263 -37.23 50.82 17.98
C HIS A 263 -36.20 49.88 18.59
N ALA A 264 -36.66 48.84 19.26
CA ALA A 264 -35.81 47.74 19.69
C ALA A 264 -35.83 46.64 18.62
N LEU A 265 -34.65 46.14 18.28
CA LEU A 265 -34.48 44.93 17.48
C LEU A 265 -33.86 43.86 18.37
N ALA A 266 -34.48 42.69 18.40
CA ALA A 266 -33.90 41.49 18.98
C ALA A 266 -34.18 40.31 18.04
N GLY A 267 -33.16 39.50 17.79
CA GLY A 267 -33.25 38.34 16.91
C GLY A 267 -32.08 37.39 17.12
N ILE A 268 -32.11 36.26 16.42
CA ILE A 268 -31.00 35.30 16.41
C ILE A 268 -30.38 35.37 15.01
N ALA A 269 -29.08 35.68 14.96
CA ALA A 269 -28.30 35.52 13.74
C ALA A 269 -27.57 34.19 13.79
N THR A 270 -27.57 33.47 12.67
CA THR A 270 -26.83 32.23 12.54
C THR A 270 -25.81 32.30 11.41
N VAL A 271 -24.65 31.69 11.62
CA VAL A 271 -23.58 31.55 10.62
C VAL A 271 -23.09 30.12 10.66
N ALA A 272 -23.10 29.45 9.51
CA ALA A 272 -22.56 28.10 9.39
C ALA A 272 -21.03 28.15 9.20
N SER A 273 -20.31 27.20 9.79
CA SER A 273 -18.86 27.01 9.56
C SER A 273 -18.54 26.67 8.10
N GLY A 274 -19.54 26.22 7.33
CA GLY A 274 -19.42 25.91 5.91
C GLY A 274 -18.71 24.59 5.63
N GLY A 275 -18.68 23.69 6.63
CA GLY A 275 -18.21 22.32 6.46
C GLY A 275 -19.25 21.41 5.81
N GLU A 276 -18.86 20.21 5.39
CA GLU A 276 -19.75 19.20 4.81
C GLU A 276 -19.71 17.86 5.56
N GLY A 277 -18.71 17.65 6.45
CA GLY A 277 -18.58 16.44 7.25
C GLY A 277 -18.14 15.20 6.47
N ASN A 278 -17.53 15.37 5.30
CA ASN A 278 -17.07 14.26 4.47
C ASN A 278 -15.94 13.47 5.17
N SER A 279 -16.07 12.14 5.20
CA SER A 279 -15.07 11.25 5.80
C SER A 279 -13.69 11.44 5.17
N LEU A 280 -12.65 11.53 6.01
CA LEU A 280 -11.26 11.51 5.58
C LEU A 280 -10.70 10.10 5.80
N ASP A 281 -10.63 9.30 4.75
CA ASP A 281 -9.95 8.01 4.82
C ASP A 281 -8.47 8.17 4.49
N ASN A 282 -7.64 8.03 5.52
CA ASN A 282 -6.19 8.20 5.43
C ASN A 282 -5.45 6.96 5.96
N ARG A 283 -6.01 5.77 5.74
CA ARG A 283 -5.38 4.52 6.16
C ARG A 283 -4.97 3.72 4.95
N SER A 284 -3.66 3.44 4.86
CA SER A 284 -3.21 2.13 4.40
C SER A 284 -3.12 1.27 5.65
N ALA A 285 -3.96 0.25 5.86
CA ALA A 285 -3.73 -0.67 6.98
C ALA A 285 -2.35 -1.33 6.79
N TYR A 286 -1.45 -1.24 7.78
CA TYR A 286 -0.05 -1.63 7.63
C TYR A 286 0.47 -2.54 8.74
N LEU A 287 1.47 -3.36 8.41
CA LEU A 287 2.30 -4.11 9.35
C LEU A 287 3.73 -3.61 9.19
N VAL A 288 4.35 -3.21 10.31
CA VAL A 288 5.73 -2.73 10.30
C VAL A 288 6.68 -3.91 10.17
N VAL A 289 7.50 -3.87 9.13
CA VAL A 289 8.55 -4.85 8.83
C VAL A 289 9.78 -4.11 8.33
N ASN A 290 10.94 -4.73 8.50
CA ASN A 290 12.20 -4.23 7.97
C ASN A 290 12.37 -4.68 6.52
N THR A 291 12.96 -3.81 5.70
CA THR A 291 13.26 -4.09 4.30
C THR A 291 14.75 -4.40 4.15
N PHE A 292 15.07 -5.47 3.43
CA PHE A 292 16.43 -5.93 3.20
C PHE A 292 16.73 -6.05 1.71
N ILE A 293 17.99 -5.84 1.34
CA ILE A 293 18.55 -6.11 0.02
C ILE A 293 19.56 -7.25 0.08
N TYR A 294 19.53 -8.17 -0.90
CA TYR A 294 20.55 -9.21 -1.01
C TYR A 294 21.77 -8.68 -1.76
N LEU A 295 22.96 -8.86 -1.19
CA LEU A 295 24.24 -8.40 -1.75
C LEU A 295 25.34 -9.48 -1.72
N GLY A 296 24.98 -10.76 -1.62
CA GLY A 296 25.95 -11.86 -1.53
C GLY A 296 26.39 -12.21 -0.10
N GLU A 297 26.86 -13.45 0.09
CA GLU A 297 27.41 -13.96 1.36
C GLU A 297 28.93 -13.91 1.37
#